data_AF-A0A6N7AN24-F1
#
_entry.id   AF-A0A6N7AN24-F1
#
_cell.length_a   1.000
_cell.length_b   1.000
_cell.length_c   1.000
_cell.angle_alpha   90.00
_cell.angle_beta   90.00
_cell.angle_gamma   90.00
#
_symmetry.space_group_name_H-M   'P 1'
#
loop_
_entity.id
_entity.type
_entity.pdbx_description
1 polymer ?
#
loop_
_entity_poly.entity_id
_entity_poly.type
_entity_poly.pdbx_seq_one_letter_code
_entity_poly.pdbx_strand_id
1 'polypeptide(L)'
;MKVLIIALFVVFFFTACDEKPKNPVSEYGNSLTDAYKKGQQAGETANLDAVRKAVQAYYAQNGRYPQSLDEIKGSIGSEMDMSKYSYDPQTGTVNLKGN
;
A
#
# COMPACT_ATOMS: atom_id res chain seq x y z
N MET A 1 -30.62 -16.68 43.21
CA MET A 1 -29.30 -16.35 42.62
C MET A 1 -28.65 -17.52 41.87
N LYS A 2 -28.54 -18.74 42.42
CA LYS A 2 -27.92 -19.89 41.73
C LYS A 2 -28.55 -20.24 40.37
N VAL A 3 -29.89 -20.22 40.27
CA VAL A 3 -30.63 -20.51 39.01
C VAL A 3 -30.37 -19.45 37.92
N LEU A 4 -30.15 -18.19 38.32
CA LEU A 4 -29.90 -17.07 37.41
C LEU A 4 -28.49 -17.12 36.80
N ILE A 5 -27.51 -17.62 37.57
CA ILE A 5 -26.13 -17.83 37.11
C ILE A 5 -26.05 -19.02 36.13
N ILE A 6 -26.80 -20.10 36.39
CA ILE A 6 -26.87 -21.26 35.48
C ILE A 6 -27.53 -20.89 34.15
N ALA A 7 -28.60 -20.09 34.19
CA ALA A 7 -29.25 -19.60 32.97
C ALA A 7 -28.30 -18.73 32.12
N LEU A 8 -27.47 -17.90 32.74
CA LEU A 8 -26.50 -17.05 32.02
C LEU A 8 -25.41 -17.88 31.32
N PHE A 9 -24.96 -18.98 31.94
CA PHE A 9 -23.99 -19.89 31.33
C PHE A 9 -24.58 -20.66 30.15
N VAL A 10 -25.84 -21.07 30.23
CA VAL A 10 -26.51 -21.84 29.15
C VAL A 10 -26.68 -20.97 27.89
N VAL A 11 -26.97 -19.68 28.02
CA VAL A 11 -27.09 -18.76 26.86
C VAL A 11 -25.75 -18.59 26.13
N PHE A 12 -24.62 -18.61 26.83
CA PHE A 12 -23.28 -18.55 26.21
C PHE A 12 -22.90 -19.82 25.43
N PHE A 13 -23.47 -20.98 25.76
CA PHE A 13 -23.20 -22.22 25.03
C PHE A 13 -23.96 -22.31 23.70
N PHE A 14 -25.10 -21.63 23.55
CA PHE A 14 -25.88 -21.66 22.31
C PHE A 14 -25.34 -20.74 21.20
N THR A 15 -24.51 -19.74 21.54
CA THR A 15 -23.92 -18.83 20.53
C THR A 15 -22.62 -19.35 19.91
N ALA A 16 -22.09 -20.49 20.38
CA ALA A 16 -20.79 -21.03 19.96
C ALA A 16 -20.86 -22.06 18.81
N CYS A 17 -22.04 -22.36 18.27
CA CYS A 17 -22.24 -23.45 17.29
C CYS A 17 -22.55 -22.99 15.84
N ASP A 18 -22.23 -21.75 15.47
CA ASP A 18 -22.42 -21.23 14.10
C ASP A 18 -21.09 -20.86 13.41
N GLU A 19 -20.02 -21.61 13.69
CA GLU A 19 -18.78 -21.47 12.91
C GLU A 19 -18.99 -22.07 11.52
N LYS A 20 -19.18 -21.20 10.52
CA LYS A 20 -19.14 -21.58 9.10
C LYS A 20 -17.91 -22.45 8.84
N PRO A 21 -18.05 -23.59 8.14
CA PRO A 21 -16.90 -24.45 7.85
C PRO A 21 -15.84 -23.65 7.11
N LYS A 22 -14.67 -23.49 7.75
CA LYS A 22 -13.51 -22.83 7.16
C LYS A 22 -13.03 -23.68 5.98
N ASN A 23 -12.89 -23.05 4.81
CA ASN A 23 -12.28 -23.69 3.65
C ASN A 23 -10.80 -23.27 3.60
N PRO A 24 -9.87 -24.08 4.14
CA PRO A 24 -8.47 -23.70 4.28
C PRO A 24 -7.79 -23.42 2.94
N VAL A 25 -8.24 -24.06 1.85
CA VAL A 25 -7.73 -23.80 0.49
C VAL A 25 -8.10 -22.39 0.03
N SER A 26 -9.35 -21.98 0.25
CA SER A 26 -9.82 -20.63 -0.06
C SER A 26 -9.12 -19.58 0.79
N GLU A 27 -8.96 -19.84 2.10
CA GLU A 27 -8.26 -18.92 3.01
C GLU A 27 -6.80 -18.71 2.59
N TYR A 28 -6.10 -19.78 2.22
CA TYR A 28 -4.73 -19.68 1.71
C TYR A 28 -4.66 -18.87 0.42
N GLY A 29 -5.50 -19.18 -0.57
CA GLY A 29 -5.53 -18.49 -1.86
C GLY A 29 -5.83 -16.99 -1.74
N ASN A 30 -6.80 -16.64 -0.89
CA ASN A 30 -7.14 -15.26 -0.60
C ASN A 30 -5.99 -14.53 0.10
N SER A 31 -5.38 -15.16 1.11
CA SER A 31 -4.25 -14.57 1.85
C SER A 31 -3.06 -14.29 0.94
N LEU A 32 -2.74 -15.21 0.03
CA LEU A 32 -1.66 -15.02 -0.93
C LEU A 32 -1.94 -13.87 -1.90
N THR A 33 -3.17 -13.81 -2.42
CA THR A 33 -3.60 -12.75 -3.35
C THR A 33 -3.56 -11.38 -2.66
N ASP A 34 -4.00 -11.30 -1.42
CA ASP A 34 -3.99 -10.07 -0.64
C ASP A 34 -2.57 -9.62 -0.29
N ALA A 35 -1.72 -10.56 0.12
CA ALA A 35 -0.30 -10.28 0.37
C ALA A 35 0.38 -9.73 -0.89
N TYR A 36 0.10 -10.33 -2.05
CA TYR A 36 0.63 -9.87 -3.33
C TYR A 36 0.19 -8.44 -3.66
N LYS A 37 -1.12 -8.13 -3.55
CA LYS A 37 -1.64 -6.77 -3.81
C LYS A 37 -1.05 -5.73 -2.85
N LYS A 38 -0.96 -6.05 -1.56
CA LYS A 38 -0.33 -5.17 -0.56
C LYS A 38 1.14 -4.93 -0.87
N GLY A 39 1.86 -5.96 -1.29
CA GLY A 39 3.25 -5.85 -1.74
C GLY A 39 3.39 -4.90 -2.93
N GLN A 40 2.53 -5.02 -3.94
CA GLN A 40 2.52 -4.10 -5.09
C GLN A 40 2.26 -2.65 -4.66
N GLN A 41 1.23 -2.41 -3.87
CA GLN A 41 0.89 -1.05 -3.39
C GLN A 41 2.01 -0.42 -2.55
N ALA A 42 2.65 -1.23 -1.68
CA ALA A 42 3.80 -0.78 -0.90
C ALA A 42 4.99 -0.42 -1.80
N GLY A 43 5.26 -1.23 -2.84
CA GLY A 43 6.29 -0.96 -3.83
C GLY A 43 6.01 0.31 -4.63
N GLU A 44 4.78 0.53 -5.09
CA GLU A 44 4.39 1.76 -5.80
C GLU A 44 4.54 3.00 -4.91
N THR A 45 4.15 2.90 -3.64
CA THR A 45 4.31 3.99 -2.66
C THR A 45 5.78 4.31 -2.41
N ALA A 46 6.62 3.29 -2.24
CA ALA A 46 8.06 3.46 -2.04
C ALA A 46 8.73 4.09 -3.26
N ASN A 47 8.36 3.66 -4.47
CA ASN A 47 8.90 4.23 -5.70
C ASN A 47 8.47 5.70 -5.87
N LEU A 48 7.21 6.05 -5.59
CA LEU A 48 6.74 7.43 -5.61
C LEU A 48 7.53 8.32 -4.64
N ASP A 49 7.78 7.84 -3.42
CA ASP A 49 8.59 8.56 -2.43
C ASP A 49 10.04 8.76 -2.91
N ALA A 50 10.64 7.74 -3.52
CA ALA A 50 11.98 7.83 -4.10
C ALA A 50 12.05 8.89 -5.21
N VAL A 51 11.07 8.95 -6.11
CA VAL A 51 11.01 9.98 -7.16
C VAL A 51 10.89 11.37 -6.55
N ARG A 52 10.01 11.55 -5.56
CA ARG A 52 9.83 12.85 -4.88
C ARG A 52 11.13 13.31 -4.21
N LYS A 53 11.84 12.42 -3.53
CA LYS A 53 13.14 12.71 -2.92
C LYS A 53 14.19 13.07 -3.95
N ALA A 54 14.22 12.38 -5.09
CA ALA A 54 15.15 12.71 -6.18
C ALA A 54 14.85 14.08 -6.80
N VAL A 55 13.58 14.46 -6.98
CA VAL A 55 13.18 15.81 -7.41
C VAL A 55 13.65 16.87 -6.40
N GLN A 56 13.44 16.62 -5.11
CA GLN A 56 13.87 17.55 -4.05
C GLN A 56 15.40 17.68 -3.98
N ALA A 57 16.12 16.56 -4.09
CA ALA A 57 17.58 16.55 -4.14
C ALA A 57 18.09 17.33 -5.36
N TYR A 58 17.45 17.16 -6.52
CA TYR A 58 17.77 17.94 -7.71
C TYR A 58 17.56 19.43 -7.48
N TYR A 59 16.42 19.82 -6.88
CA TYR A 59 16.15 21.22 -6.54
C TYR A 59 17.21 21.80 -5.60
N ALA A 60 17.57 21.07 -4.55
CA ALA A 60 18.59 21.50 -3.60
C ALA A 60 19.97 21.71 -4.26
N GLN A 61 20.30 20.94 -5.29
CA GLN A 61 21.58 21.05 -6.01
C GLN A 61 21.58 22.14 -7.09
N ASN A 62 20.45 22.39 -7.73
CA ASN A 62 20.38 23.22 -8.94
C ASN A 62 19.61 24.54 -8.75
N GLY A 63 18.95 24.75 -7.61
CA GLY A 63 18.11 25.91 -7.34
C GLY A 63 16.82 25.98 -8.18
N ARG A 64 16.52 24.93 -8.93
CA ARG A 64 15.32 24.79 -9.76
C ARG A 64 14.83 23.35 -9.77
N TYR A 65 13.55 23.16 -10.01
CA TYR A 65 13.01 21.82 -10.26
C TYR A 65 13.49 21.30 -11.63
N PRO A 66 13.62 19.96 -11.79
CA PRO A 66 13.93 19.39 -13.09
C PRO A 66 12.82 19.74 -14.10
N GLN A 67 13.17 19.95 -15.36
CA GLN A 67 12.17 20.22 -16.41
C GLN A 67 11.41 18.95 -16.79
N SER A 68 12.02 17.78 -16.53
CA SER A 68 11.40 16.46 -16.72
C SER A 68 12.00 15.44 -15.75
N LEU A 69 11.26 14.35 -15.47
CA LEU A 69 11.77 13.26 -14.62
C LEU A 69 13.00 12.54 -15.23
N ASP A 70 13.29 12.73 -16.52
CA ASP A 70 14.47 12.17 -17.16
C ASP A 70 15.78 12.76 -16.59
N GLU A 71 15.76 14.01 -16.12
CA GLU A 71 16.94 14.67 -15.51
C GLU A 71 17.35 14.02 -14.17
N ILE A 72 16.46 13.26 -13.53
CA ILE A 72 16.74 12.56 -12.27
C ILE A 72 16.81 11.05 -12.42
N LYS A 73 16.59 10.51 -13.62
CA LYS A 73 16.52 9.06 -13.87
C LYS A 73 17.79 8.31 -13.45
N GLY A 74 18.96 8.94 -13.63
CA GLY A 74 20.24 8.39 -13.19
C GLY A 74 20.38 8.26 -11.66
N SER A 75 19.61 9.01 -10.89
CA SER A 75 19.71 9.07 -9.42
C SER A 75 18.81 8.06 -8.70
N ILE A 76 17.81 7.50 -9.38
CA ILE A 76 16.76 6.66 -8.80
C ILE A 76 16.81 5.20 -9.29
N GLY A 77 17.80 4.88 -10.12
CA GLY A 77 17.96 3.57 -10.77
C GLY A 77 17.31 3.55 -12.16
N SER A 78 18.05 3.05 -13.15
CA SER A 78 17.69 3.06 -14.58
C SER A 78 16.46 2.22 -14.93
N GLU A 79 16.06 1.30 -14.05
CA GLU A 79 14.92 0.40 -14.25
C GLU A 79 13.56 1.00 -13.83
N MET A 80 13.55 2.17 -13.19
CA MET A 80 12.31 2.78 -12.75
C MET A 80 11.49 3.31 -13.94
N ASP A 81 10.27 2.79 -14.08
CA ASP A 81 9.34 3.22 -15.11
C ASP A 81 8.72 4.59 -14.77
N MET A 82 9.34 5.64 -15.30
CA MET A 82 8.90 7.03 -15.11
C MET A 82 7.54 7.31 -15.78
N SER A 83 7.08 6.46 -16.71
CA SER A 83 5.81 6.68 -17.41
C SER A 83 4.61 6.61 -16.47
N LYS A 84 4.77 5.94 -15.31
CA LYS A 84 3.77 5.79 -14.24
C LYS A 84 3.50 7.07 -13.43
N TYR A 85 4.32 8.10 -13.57
CA TYR A 85 4.20 9.33 -12.77
C TYR A 85 3.73 10.52 -13.60
N SER A 86 2.86 11.33 -13.01
CA SER A 86 2.60 12.69 -13.47
C SER A 86 3.52 13.65 -12.72
N TYR A 87 3.99 14.68 -13.43
CA TYR A 87 4.97 15.61 -12.91
C TYR A 87 4.67 17.03 -13.35
N ASP A 88 4.75 17.97 -12.40
CA ASP A 88 4.69 19.41 -12.65
C ASP A 88 6.07 20.05 -12.41
N PRO A 89 6.78 20.54 -13.44
CA PRO A 89 8.08 21.15 -13.31
C PRO A 89 8.07 22.53 -12.65
N GLN A 90 6.91 23.19 -12.54
CA GLN A 90 6.81 24.49 -11.86
C GLN A 90 6.82 24.33 -10.34
N THR A 91 6.12 23.30 -9.84
CA THR A 91 5.96 23.06 -8.40
C THR A 91 6.82 21.93 -7.87
N GLY A 92 7.39 21.09 -8.75
CA GLY A 92 8.10 19.87 -8.36
C GLY A 92 7.16 18.74 -7.92
N THR A 93 5.85 18.89 -8.10
CA THR A 93 4.87 17.91 -7.62
C THR A 93 4.91 16.65 -8.46
N VAL A 94 5.01 15.49 -7.80
CA VAL A 94 4.98 14.16 -8.43
C VAL A 94 3.82 13.35 -7.85
N ASN A 95 3.00 12.75 -8.72
CA ASN A 95 1.91 11.85 -8.35
C ASN A 95 1.91 10.60 -9.26
N LEU A 96 1.19 9.55 -8.84
CA LEU A 96 0.92 8.41 -9.72
C LEU A 96 -0.10 8.82 -10.80
N LYS A 97 0.09 8.36 -12.04
CA LYS A 97 -0.93 8.50 -13.09
C LYS A 97 -2.06 7.51 -12.84
N GLY A 98 -3.30 7.99 -12.95
CA GLY A 98 -4.49 7.16 -12.84
C GLY A 98 -5.02 6.95 -11.42
N ASN A 99 -4.52 7.73 -10.45
CA ASN A 99 -5.15 7.89 -9.14
C ASN A 99 -5.98 9.17 -9.09
#